data_AF-A0A972G6X3-F1
#
_entry.id   AF-A0A972G6X3-F1
#
_cell.length_a   1.000
_cell.length_b   1.000
_cell.length_c   1.000
_cell.angle_alpha   90.00
_cell.angle_beta   90.00
_cell.angle_gamma   90.00
#
_symmetry.space_group_name_H-M   'P 1'
#
loop_
_entity.id
_entity.type
_entity.pdbx_description
1 polymer ?
#
loop_
_entity_poly.entity_id
_entity_poly.type
_entity_poly.pdbx_seq_one_letter_code
_entity_poly.pdbx_strand_id
1 'polypeptide(L)'
;MPYIVGGYLFDKPRDVLYDLARSQNLWERRTAIVSTAYFIKQGDVADTFTIAEMLLNDDHDLIHKALGGWLREAGKKDQQELLRFLDLHAATMPRTALRYAIEHLDKAQRDHYRGMKQAM
;
A
#
# COMPACT_ATOMS: atom_id res chain seq x y z
N MET A 1 -16.88 -4.39 -0.78
CA MET A 1 -16.71 -5.85 -0.68
C MET A 1 -15.23 -6.27 -0.81
N PRO A 2 -14.24 -5.66 -0.12
CA PRO A 2 -12.83 -6.07 -0.25
C PRO A 2 -12.53 -7.43 0.39
N TYR A 3 -13.41 -7.91 1.28
CA TYR A 3 -13.18 -9.11 2.09
C TYR A 3 -13.46 -10.44 1.37
N ILE A 4 -14.10 -10.44 0.20
CA ILE A 4 -14.46 -11.69 -0.48
C ILE A 4 -13.22 -12.33 -1.11
N VAL A 5 -12.49 -11.58 -1.94
CA VAL A 5 -11.26 -12.08 -2.57
C VAL A 5 -10.18 -12.33 -1.52
N GLY A 6 -9.93 -11.34 -0.65
CA GLY A 6 -8.96 -11.50 0.44
C GLY A 6 -9.30 -12.63 1.40
N GLY A 7 -10.57 -12.78 1.77
CA GLY A 7 -10.99 -13.89 2.65
C GLY A 7 -10.84 -15.25 2.00
N TYR A 8 -11.17 -15.37 0.71
CA TYR A 8 -11.02 -16.63 -0.04
C TYR A 8 -9.55 -17.05 -0.19
N LEU A 9 -8.64 -16.09 -0.34
CA LEU A 9 -7.21 -16.33 -0.56
C LEU A 9 -6.39 -16.45 0.73
N PHE A 10 -6.99 -16.30 1.92
CA PHE A 10 -6.24 -16.24 3.17
C PHE A 10 -5.42 -17.49 3.45
N ASP A 11 -5.99 -18.67 3.17
CA ASP A 11 -5.40 -19.99 3.36
C ASP A 11 -4.94 -20.64 2.04
N LYS A 12 -4.76 -19.85 0.99
CA LYS A 12 -4.41 -20.31 -0.37
C LYS A 12 -3.17 -19.60 -0.91
N PRO A 13 -2.56 -20.14 -1.98
CA PRO A 13 -1.55 -19.39 -2.72
C PRO A 13 -2.09 -18.03 -3.17
N ARG A 14 -1.30 -16.98 -2.94
CA ARG A 14 -1.68 -15.58 -3.19
C ARG A 14 -1.09 -15.04 -4.49
N ASP A 15 -0.40 -15.88 -5.28
CA ASP A 15 0.27 -15.51 -6.53
C ASP A 15 -0.64 -14.74 -7.50
N VAL A 16 -1.93 -15.10 -7.53
CA VAL A 16 -2.94 -14.41 -8.34
C VAL A 16 -3.03 -12.91 -8.04
N LEU A 17 -2.79 -12.46 -6.80
CA LEU A 17 -2.79 -11.03 -6.46
C LEU A 17 -1.61 -10.31 -7.11
N TYR A 18 -0.46 -10.97 -7.21
CA TYR A 18 0.72 -10.43 -7.87
C TYR A 18 0.56 -10.39 -9.38
N ASP A 19 -0.13 -11.37 -9.97
CA ASP A 19 -0.48 -11.35 -11.39
C ASP A 19 -1.47 -10.21 -11.70
N LEU A 20 -2.49 -10.04 -10.85
CA LEU A 20 -3.43 -8.93 -10.95
C LEU A 20 -2.73 -7.56 -10.82
N ALA A 21 -1.72 -7.45 -9.95
CA ALA A 21 -0.92 -6.23 -9.80
C ALA A 21 -0.11 -5.87 -11.06
N ARG A 22 0.21 -6.84 -11.93
CA ARG A 22 0.91 -6.61 -13.22
C ARG A 22 -0.03 -6.38 -14.40
N SER A 23 -1.34 -6.51 -14.20
CA SER A 23 -2.32 -6.42 -15.28
C SER A 23 -2.37 -5.03 -15.93
N GLN A 24 -2.66 -4.99 -17.23
CA GLN A 24 -2.97 -3.73 -17.93
C GLN A 24 -4.32 -3.15 -17.48
N ASN A 25 -5.20 -3.96 -16.88
CA ASN A 25 -6.49 -3.52 -16.38
C ASN A 25 -6.37 -2.86 -15.01
N LEU A 26 -6.79 -1.58 -14.93
CA LEU A 26 -6.82 -0.81 -13.69
C LEU A 26 -7.57 -1.52 -12.56
N TRP A 27 -8.70 -2.15 -12.86
CA TRP A 27 -9.55 -2.77 -11.84
C TRP A 27 -8.93 -4.04 -11.26
N GLU A 28 -8.13 -4.75 -12.05
CA GLU A 28 -7.36 -5.91 -11.60
C GLU A 28 -6.25 -5.47 -10.65
N ARG A 29 -5.44 -4.47 -11.05
CA ARG A 29 -4.41 -3.89 -10.17
C ARG A 29 -4.98 -3.33 -8.88
N ARG A 30 -6.13 -2.65 -8.97
CA ARG A 30 -6.85 -2.16 -7.78
C ARG A 30 -7.34 -3.31 -6.91
N THR A 31 -7.81 -4.40 -7.51
CA THR A 31 -8.27 -5.59 -6.78
C THR A 31 -7.12 -6.24 -6.03
N ALA A 32 -5.91 -6.30 -6.61
CA ALA A 32 -4.71 -6.82 -5.95
C ALA A 32 -4.48 -6.15 -4.60
N ILE A 33 -4.37 -4.82 -4.57
CA ILE A 33 -4.08 -4.09 -3.33
C ILE A 33 -5.28 -4.09 -2.36
N VAL A 34 -6.50 -3.93 -2.86
CA VAL A 34 -7.72 -3.88 -2.03
C VAL A 34 -8.01 -5.21 -1.34
N SER A 35 -7.65 -6.33 -1.96
CA SER A 35 -7.85 -7.66 -1.37
C SER A 35 -7.00 -7.87 -0.11
N THR A 36 -5.84 -7.21 -0.01
CA THR A 36 -4.96 -7.30 1.16
C THR A 36 -5.59 -6.73 2.44
N ALA A 37 -6.68 -5.95 2.32
CA ALA A 37 -7.44 -5.45 3.48
C ALA A 37 -7.88 -6.55 4.44
N TYR A 38 -8.15 -7.77 3.94
CA TYR A 38 -8.47 -8.90 4.78
C TYR A 38 -7.23 -9.38 5.56
N PHE A 39 -6.07 -9.48 4.92
CA PHE A 39 -4.82 -9.94 5.53
C PHE A 39 -4.36 -8.98 6.64
N ILE A 40 -4.42 -7.67 6.38
CA ILE A 40 -4.10 -6.63 7.37
C ILE A 40 -4.95 -6.81 8.63
N LYS A 41 -6.23 -7.16 8.49
CA LYS A 41 -7.09 -7.41 9.66
C LYS A 41 -6.61 -8.59 10.51
N GLN A 42 -6.03 -9.60 9.87
CA GLN A 42 -5.44 -10.77 10.54
C GLN A 42 -4.02 -10.51 11.06
N GLY A 43 -3.48 -9.31 10.87
CA GLY A 43 -2.12 -8.94 11.26
C GLY A 43 -1.05 -9.33 10.23
N ASP A 44 -1.45 -9.87 9.08
CA ASP A 44 -0.56 -10.22 7.98
C ASP A 44 -0.49 -9.05 6.98
N VAL A 45 0.63 -8.34 6.97
CA VAL A 45 0.81 -7.09 6.21
C VAL A 45 1.77 -7.24 5.03
N ALA A 46 2.45 -8.37 4.90
CA ALA A 46 3.55 -8.55 3.95
C ALA A 46 3.11 -8.32 2.51
N ASP A 47 2.01 -8.98 2.08
CA ASP A 47 1.46 -8.79 0.73
C ASP A 47 1.10 -7.34 0.44
N THR A 48 0.62 -6.58 1.44
CA THR A 48 0.27 -5.17 1.25
C THR A 48 1.48 -4.35 0.86
N PHE A 49 2.61 -4.51 1.55
CA PHE A 49 3.83 -3.77 1.24
C PHE A 49 4.45 -4.21 -0.09
N THR A 50 4.49 -5.51 -0.38
CA THR A 50 5.02 -6.00 -1.67
C THR A 50 4.17 -5.55 -2.86
N ILE A 51 2.84 -5.66 -2.78
CA ILE A 51 1.96 -5.20 -3.86
C ILE A 51 1.99 -3.67 -3.97
N ALA A 52 2.12 -2.95 -2.85
CA ALA A 52 2.29 -1.50 -2.89
C ALA A 52 3.56 -1.13 -3.66
N GLU A 53 4.70 -1.78 -3.41
CA GLU A 53 5.94 -1.52 -4.15
C GLU A 53 5.76 -1.69 -5.67
N MET A 54 5.07 -2.75 -6.11
CA MET A 54 4.78 -3.01 -7.52
C MET A 54 3.91 -1.92 -8.17
N LEU A 55 3.03 -1.28 -7.39
CA LEU A 55 2.05 -0.30 -7.86
C LEU A 55 2.46 1.15 -7.56
N LEU A 56 3.67 1.38 -7.02
CA LEU A 56 4.14 2.71 -6.63
C LEU A 56 4.11 3.72 -7.79
N ASN A 57 4.43 3.26 -9.00
CA ASN A 57 4.56 4.12 -10.19
C ASN A 57 3.38 3.94 -11.15
N ASP A 58 2.19 3.55 -10.66
CA ASP A 58 1.00 3.50 -11.51
C ASP A 58 0.64 4.88 -12.07
N ASP A 59 0.06 4.96 -13.25
CA ASP A 59 -0.36 6.25 -13.82
C ASP A 59 -1.67 6.76 -13.20
N HIS A 60 -2.43 5.90 -12.51
CA HIS A 60 -3.80 6.21 -12.10
C HIS A 60 -3.91 6.63 -10.63
N ASP A 61 -4.46 7.83 -10.40
CA ASP A 61 -4.71 8.36 -9.05
C ASP A 61 -5.61 7.46 -8.18
N LEU A 62 -6.52 6.69 -8.79
CA LEU A 62 -7.35 5.71 -8.07
C LEU A 62 -6.52 4.59 -7.42
N ILE A 63 -5.41 4.19 -8.04
CA ILE A 63 -4.46 3.22 -7.49
C ILE A 63 -3.68 3.89 -6.36
N HIS A 64 -3.19 5.11 -6.56
CA HIS A 64 -2.45 5.85 -5.52
C HIS A 64 -3.27 6.09 -4.24
N LYS A 65 -4.56 6.39 -4.38
CA LYS A 65 -5.49 6.50 -3.25
C LYS A 65 -5.65 5.19 -2.50
N ALA A 66 -5.80 4.07 -3.23
CA ALA A 66 -5.90 2.76 -2.62
C ALA A 66 -4.59 2.38 -1.91
N LEU A 67 -3.46 2.54 -2.59
CA LEU A 67 -2.12 2.25 -2.08
C LEU A 67 -1.82 3.01 -0.79
N GLY A 68 -2.00 4.34 -0.80
CA GLY A 68 -1.79 5.15 0.40
C GLY A 68 -2.74 4.78 1.55
N GLY A 69 -4.00 4.45 1.24
CA GLY A 69 -4.96 3.99 2.24
C GLY A 69 -4.57 2.65 2.87
N TRP A 70 -4.17 1.67 2.07
CA TRP A 70 -3.81 0.34 2.58
C TRP A 70 -2.44 0.30 3.25
N LEU A 71 -1.46 1.09 2.79
CA LEU A 71 -0.21 1.33 3.54
C LEU A 71 -0.48 1.95 4.91
N ARG A 72 -1.44 2.89 5.00
CA ARG A 72 -1.85 3.48 6.28
C ARG A 72 -2.41 2.42 7.22
N GLU A 73 -3.32 1.57 6.75
CA GLU A 73 -3.92 0.53 7.60
C GLU A 73 -2.93 -0.59 7.97
N ALA A 74 -2.04 -0.97 7.05
CA ALA A 74 -0.94 -1.90 7.33
C ALA A 74 0.04 -1.30 8.36
N GLY A 75 0.42 -0.03 8.22
CA GLY A 75 1.30 0.65 9.16
C GLY A 75 0.74 0.83 10.57
N LYS A 76 -0.59 0.90 10.72
CA LYS A 76 -1.21 0.84 12.05
C LYS A 76 -1.06 -0.53 12.72
N LYS A 77 -0.84 -1.60 11.95
CA LYS A 77 -0.59 -2.96 12.45
C LYS A 77 0.91 -3.19 12.67
N ASP A 78 1.74 -2.71 11.75
CA ASP A 78 3.19 -2.77 11.82
C ASP A 78 3.81 -1.43 11.40
N GLN A 79 4.05 -0.57 12.39
CA GLN A 79 4.63 0.74 12.13
C GLN A 79 6.08 0.64 11.67
N GLN A 80 6.83 -0.36 12.14
CA GLN A 80 8.24 -0.50 11.79
C GLN A 80 8.39 -0.82 10.30
N GLU A 81 7.56 -1.72 9.78
CA GLU A 81 7.57 -2.06 8.36
C GLU A 81 7.14 -0.87 7.49
N LEU A 82 6.14 -0.09 7.93
CA LEU A 82 5.77 1.14 7.23
C LEU A 82 6.93 2.15 7.17
N LEU A 83 7.64 2.38 8.28
CA LEU A 83 8.77 3.31 8.29
C LEU A 83 9.87 2.83 7.35
N ARG A 84 10.20 1.54 7.34
CA ARG A 84 11.16 0.95 6.37
C ARG A 84 10.72 1.18 4.92
N PHE A 85 9.45 0.96 4.61
CA PHE A 85 8.90 1.23 3.29
C PHE A 85 9.01 2.71 2.90
N LEU A 86 8.68 3.61 3.82
CA LEU A 86 8.74 5.05 3.58
C LEU A 86 10.19 5.55 3.44
N ASP A 87 11.14 5.03 4.22
CA ASP A 87 12.56 5.39 4.11
C ASP A 87 13.11 5.07 2.71
N LEU A 88 12.62 4.00 2.08
CA LEU A 88 13.02 3.58 0.74
C LEU A 88 12.28 4.35 -0.38
N HIS A 89 10.98 4.63 -0.19
CA HIS A 89 10.12 5.07 -1.30
C HIS A 89 9.51 6.47 -1.15
N ALA A 90 9.56 7.11 0.03
CA ALA A 90 8.84 8.37 0.26
C ALA A 90 9.24 9.50 -0.70
N ALA A 91 10.51 9.55 -1.12
CA ALA A 91 11.01 10.55 -2.06
C ALA A 91 10.36 10.42 -3.46
N THR A 92 10.25 9.18 -3.96
CA THR A 92 9.79 8.90 -5.32
C THR A 92 8.29 8.61 -5.40
N MET A 93 7.67 8.07 -4.35
CA MET A 93 6.27 7.63 -4.37
C MET A 93 5.27 8.77 -4.62
N PRO A 94 4.12 8.55 -5.27
CA PRO A 94 3.12 9.57 -5.56
C PRO A 94 2.68 10.38 -4.33
N ARG A 95 2.53 11.70 -4.50
CA ARG A 95 2.18 12.62 -3.40
C ARG A 95 0.85 12.24 -2.73
N THR A 96 -0.12 11.80 -3.53
CA THR A 96 -1.41 11.30 -3.01
C THR A 96 -1.19 10.11 -2.08
N ALA A 97 -0.45 9.10 -2.52
CA ALA A 97 -0.19 7.90 -1.74
C ALA A 97 0.56 8.21 -0.43
N LEU A 98 1.63 9.00 -0.52
CA LEU A 98 2.42 9.42 0.65
C LEU A 98 1.54 10.12 1.70
N ARG A 99 0.70 11.06 1.27
CA ARG A 99 -0.18 11.83 2.17
C ARG A 99 -1.10 10.92 2.98
N TYR A 100 -1.69 9.90 2.36
CA TYR A 100 -2.55 8.95 3.05
C TYR A 100 -1.74 8.03 3.97
N ALA A 101 -0.62 7.48 3.48
CA ALA A 101 0.20 6.53 4.24
C ALA A 101 0.64 7.10 5.60
N ILE A 102 1.09 8.36 5.62
CA ILE A 102 1.63 9.01 6.83
C ILE A 102 0.57 9.65 7.72
N GLU A 103 -0.72 9.64 7.36
CA GLU A 103 -1.74 10.45 8.05
C GLU A 103 -1.86 10.16 9.55
N HIS A 104 -1.63 8.90 9.93
CA HIS A 104 -1.71 8.41 11.31
C HIS A 104 -0.40 8.53 12.10
N LEU A 105 0.70 8.93 11.46
CA LEU A 105 1.99 9.13 12.12
C LEU A 105 2.00 10.45 12.90
N ASP A 106 2.95 10.59 13.81
CA ASP A 106 3.12 11.83 14.57
C ASP A 106 3.53 13.00 13.66
N LYS A 107 3.51 14.22 14.20
CA LYS A 107 3.85 15.42 13.42
C LYS A 107 5.30 15.39 12.91
N ALA A 108 6.26 14.94 13.71
CA ALA A 108 7.68 14.95 13.35
C ALA A 108 7.96 13.97 12.20
N GLN A 109 7.41 12.76 12.29
CA GLN A 109 7.49 11.74 11.23
C GLN A 109 6.82 12.22 9.94
N ARG A 110 5.62 12.82 10.03
CA ARG A 110 4.92 13.37 8.85
C ARG A 110 5.73 14.48 8.17
N ASP A 111 6.30 15.39 8.94
CA ASP A 111 7.09 16.50 8.41
C ASP A 111 8.39 15.98 7.77
N HIS A 112 9.04 14.97 8.37
CA HIS A 112 10.22 14.30 7.81
C HIS A 112 9.94 13.72 6.41
N TYR A 113 8.96 12.83 6.28
CA TYR A 113 8.68 12.18 4.99
C TYR A 113 8.12 13.15 3.94
N ARG A 114 7.36 14.19 4.35
CA ARG A 114 6.95 15.26 3.44
C ARG A 114 8.12 16.08 2.92
N GLY A 115 9.17 16.25 3.73
CA GLY A 115 10.39 16.92 3.34
C GLY A 115 11.19 16.14 2.30
N MET A 116 11.28 14.81 2.44
CA MET A 116 11.99 13.95 1.49
C MET A 116 11.46 14.08 0.07
N LYS A 117 10.13 14.21 -0.10
CA LYS A 117 9.51 14.38 -1.42
C LYS A 117 9.67 15.78 -2.02
N GLN A 118 10.01 16.79 -1.22
CA GLN A 118 10.26 18.16 -1.70
C GLN A 118 11.69 18.36 -2.21
N ALA A 119 12.59 17.42 -1.93
CA ALA A 119 14.00 17.49 -2.29
C ALA A 119 14.34 16.85 -3.65
N MET A 120 13.35 16.33 -4.39
CA MET A 120 13.44 15.82 -5.77
C MET A 120 12.65 16.71 -6.72
#